data_AF-A0A4R1UE20-F1
#
_entry.id   AF-A0A4R1UE20-F1
#
_cell.length_a   1.000
_cell.length_b   1.000
_cell.length_c   1.000
_cell.angle_alpha   90.00
_cell.angle_beta   90.00
_cell.angle_gamma   90.00
#
_symmetry.space_group_name_H-M   'P 1'
#
loop_
_entity.id
_entity.type
_entity.pdbx_description
1 polymer ?
#
loop_
_entity_poly.entity_id
_entity_poly.type
_entity_poly.pdbx_seq_one_letter_code
_entity_poly.pdbx_strand_id
1 'polypeptide(L)'
;MATKQSLLADLSQRLLGKAPGDLDDEERRVLAGIEAGTTVSRDAADVSDERSTFGERLSDRVAAIGGSWGFIIAFSTVLIGWMLLNSDILAHFGRAFDPYPYIFLNLLLSTVAAIQAPVIMMSQNRQSAKDRLAASLDYETNLRAELDILRVHHKIDHLVLARLDAIEAKIDALAGLGTDGLAKSAPDA
;
A
#
# COMPACT_ATOMS: atom_id res chain seq x y z
N MET A 1 16.23 2.81 28.36
CA MET A 1 14.80 2.93 27.98
C MET A 1 14.29 4.37 28.06
N ALA A 2 14.56 5.13 29.14
CA ALA A 2 14.10 6.52 29.30
C ALA A 2 14.51 7.50 28.17
N THR A 3 15.73 7.37 27.62
CA THR A 3 16.26 8.27 26.56
C THR A 3 15.61 8.07 25.19
N LYS A 4 15.13 6.85 24.89
CA LYS A 4 14.40 6.55 23.65
C LYS A 4 13.01 7.17 23.65
N GLN A 5 12.37 7.12 24.81
CA GLN A 5 11.01 7.61 25.02
C GLN A 5 10.92 9.15 24.93
N SER A 6 11.96 9.87 25.36
CA SER A 6 12.04 11.33 25.20
C SER A 6 12.29 11.77 23.76
N LEU A 7 13.04 10.99 22.98
CA LEU A 7 13.40 11.31 21.60
C LEU A 7 12.21 11.05 20.64
N LEU A 8 11.46 9.97 20.87
CA LEU A 8 10.18 9.74 20.18
C LEU A 8 9.16 10.84 20.46
N ALA A 9 9.11 11.34 21.69
CA ALA A 9 8.24 12.46 22.05
C ALA A 9 8.68 13.78 21.41
N ASP A 10 9.99 14.02 21.30
CA ASP A 10 10.52 15.19 20.59
C ASP A 10 10.26 15.11 19.08
N LEU A 11 10.43 13.94 18.45
CA LEU A 11 10.13 13.73 17.03
C LEU A 11 8.63 13.82 16.73
N SER A 12 7.77 13.25 17.57
CA SER A 12 6.31 13.36 17.37
C SER A 12 5.84 14.81 17.49
N GLN A 13 6.35 15.54 18.48
CA GLN A 13 5.99 16.94 18.70
C GLN A 13 6.54 17.86 17.59
N ARG A 14 7.77 17.61 17.11
CA ARG A 14 8.42 18.47 16.10
C ARG A 14 8.00 18.16 14.67
N LEU A 15 7.79 16.89 14.32
CA LEU A 15 7.53 16.49 12.94
C LEU A 15 6.03 16.31 12.66
N LEU A 16 5.27 15.79 13.62
CA LEU A 16 3.83 15.55 13.48
C LEU A 16 2.96 16.59 14.22
N GLY A 17 3.54 17.38 15.13
CA GLY A 17 2.79 18.31 15.98
C GLY A 17 1.88 17.63 17.00
N LYS A 18 2.01 16.31 17.20
CA LYS A 18 1.15 15.49 18.07
C LYS A 18 1.89 15.01 19.32
N ALA A 19 1.16 14.95 20.42
CA ALA A 19 1.65 14.32 21.64
C ALA A 19 1.76 12.79 21.44
N PRO A 20 2.68 12.09 22.13
CA PRO A 20 2.88 10.64 21.96
C PRO A 20 1.65 9.76 22.27
N GLY A 21 0.70 10.32 23.04
CA GLY A 21 -0.57 9.66 23.38
C GLY A 21 -1.65 9.80 22.30
N ASP A 22 -1.52 10.76 21.40
CA ASP A 22 -2.48 11.08 20.33
C ASP A 22 -2.05 10.50 18.97
N LEU A 23 -0.99 9.71 18.96
CA LEU A 23 -0.48 9.04 17.76
C LEU A 23 -1.29 7.77 17.48
N ASP A 24 -1.71 7.63 16.22
CA ASP A 24 -2.30 6.40 15.72
C ASP A 24 -1.26 5.26 15.71
N ASP A 25 -1.75 4.02 15.70
CA ASP A 25 -0.90 2.82 15.73
C ASP A 25 0.07 2.74 14.55
N GLU A 26 -0.29 3.33 13.41
CA GLU A 26 0.54 3.43 12.20
C GLU A 26 1.66 4.45 12.39
N GLU A 27 1.34 5.67 12.85
CA GLU A 27 2.32 6.73 13.13
C GLU A 27 3.35 6.28 14.18
N ARG A 28 2.89 5.59 15.23
CA ARG A 28 3.75 5.02 16.28
C ARG A 28 4.71 3.96 15.72
N ARG A 29 4.25 3.13 14.78
CA ARG A 29 5.08 2.10 14.12
C ARG A 29 6.14 2.72 13.23
N VAL A 30 5.79 3.74 12.43
CA VAL A 30 6.76 4.48 11.60
C VAL A 30 7.86 5.08 12.46
N LEU A 31 7.50 5.82 13.50
CA LEU A 31 8.46 6.49 14.39
C LEU A 31 9.39 5.48 15.07
N ALA A 32 8.85 4.34 15.54
CA ALA A 32 9.66 3.26 16.12
C ALA A 32 10.62 2.64 15.08
N GLY A 33 10.16 2.47 13.83
CA GLY A 33 10.98 1.94 12.73
C GLY A 33 12.10 2.89 12.29
N ILE A 34 11.87 4.20 12.30
CA ILE A 34 12.88 5.23 12.05
C ILE A 34 13.93 5.23 13.18
N GLU A 35 13.52 5.06 14.44
CA GLU A 35 14.43 4.98 15.58
C GLU A 35 15.33 3.73 15.51
N ALA A 36 14.77 2.59 15.10
CA ALA A 36 15.50 1.33 15.01
C ALA A 36 16.48 1.26 13.81
N GLY A 37 16.45 2.24 12.90
CA GLY A 37 17.27 2.24 11.69
C GLY A 37 16.94 1.09 10.73
N THR A 38 15.77 0.47 10.90
CA THR A 38 15.37 -0.70 10.11
C THR A 38 14.76 -0.26 8.78
N THR A 39 15.29 -0.79 7.68
CA THR A 39 14.67 -0.71 6.35
C THR A 39 13.56 -1.76 6.28
N VAL A 40 12.37 -1.41 6.78
CA VAL A 40 11.20 -2.28 6.63
C VAL A 40 10.50 -1.89 5.35
N SER A 41 10.91 -2.50 4.23
CA SER A 41 10.05 -2.61 3.06
C SER A 41 9.32 -3.93 3.21
N ARG A 42 8.14 -3.90 3.81
CA ARG A 42 7.25 -5.05 3.88
C ARG A 42 6.29 -4.94 2.71
N ASP A 43 6.39 -5.88 1.77
CA ASP A 43 5.44 -5.96 0.67
C ASP A 43 4.06 -6.40 1.21
N ALA A 44 3.01 -5.69 0.80
CA ALA A 44 1.63 -6.01 1.15
C ALA A 44 1.23 -7.42 0.67
N ALA A 45 1.83 -7.88 -0.44
CA ALA A 45 1.59 -9.20 -1.00
C ALA A 45 2.03 -10.33 -0.06
N ASP A 46 3.24 -10.23 0.51
CA ASP A 46 3.82 -11.26 1.39
C ASP A 46 3.00 -11.41 2.69
N VAL A 47 2.56 -10.30 3.28
CA VAL A 47 1.77 -10.33 4.54
C VAL A 47 0.38 -10.92 4.33
N SER A 48 -0.21 -10.73 3.16
CA SER A 48 -1.54 -11.27 2.84
C SER A 48 -1.50 -12.75 2.49
N ASP A 49 -0.47 -13.21 1.77
CA ASP A 49 -0.38 -14.60 1.30
C ASP A 49 -0.06 -15.58 2.44
N GLU A 50 0.70 -15.15 3.46
CA GLU A 50 0.99 -15.94 4.66
C GLU A 50 -0.27 -16.32 5.47
N ARG A 51 -1.37 -15.60 5.30
CA ARG A 51 -2.60 -15.78 6.10
C ARG A 51 -3.73 -16.48 5.36
N SER A 52 -3.56 -16.83 4.08
CA SER A 52 -4.70 -17.30 3.28
C SER A 52 -5.07 -18.76 3.55
N THR A 53 -6.35 -19.03 3.78
CA THR A 53 -6.88 -20.38 4.03
C THR A 53 -7.12 -21.17 2.72
N PHE A 54 -7.22 -22.50 2.80
CA PHE A 54 -7.47 -23.37 1.64
C PHE A 54 -8.74 -22.99 0.85
N GLY A 55 -9.81 -22.61 1.56
CA GLY A 55 -11.07 -22.19 0.94
C GLY A 55 -10.95 -20.86 0.17
N GLU A 56 -10.14 -19.93 0.66
CA GLU A 56 -9.88 -18.66 -0.02
C GLU A 56 -9.13 -18.87 -1.34
N ARG A 57 -8.12 -19.73 -1.34
CA ARG A 57 -7.35 -20.09 -2.54
C ARG A 57 -8.22 -20.78 -3.60
N LEU A 58 -9.19 -21.60 -3.17
CA LEU A 58 -10.14 -22.23 -4.08
C LEU A 58 -11.08 -21.20 -4.71
N SER A 59 -11.64 -20.29 -3.91
CA SER A 59 -12.51 -19.22 -4.41
C SER A 59 -11.80 -18.27 -5.39
N ASP A 60 -10.53 -17.92 -5.13
CA ASP A 60 -9.72 -17.11 -6.07
C ASP A 60 -9.58 -17.81 -7.43
N ARG A 61 -9.29 -19.13 -7.43
CA ARG A 61 -9.20 -19.91 -8.66
C ARG A 61 -10.52 -20.00 -9.38
N VAL A 62 -11.62 -20.24 -8.66
CA VAL A 62 -12.97 -20.34 -9.27
C VAL A 62 -13.38 -18.99 -9.88
N ALA A 63 -13.12 -17.88 -9.21
CA ALA A 63 -13.39 -16.54 -9.74
C ALA A 63 -12.53 -16.23 -10.98
N ALA A 64 -11.24 -16.57 -10.95
CA ALA A 64 -10.32 -16.37 -12.08
C ALA A 64 -10.69 -17.22 -13.31
N ILE A 65 -11.13 -18.47 -13.11
CA ILE A 65 -11.56 -19.36 -14.19
C ILE A 65 -12.91 -18.91 -14.74
N GLY A 66 -13.87 -18.58 -13.87
CA GLY A 66 -15.21 -18.13 -14.27
C GLY A 66 -15.23 -16.79 -15.00
N GLY A 67 -14.25 -15.91 -14.73
CA GLY A 67 -14.10 -14.61 -15.39
C GLY A 67 -13.31 -14.63 -16.71
N SER A 68 -12.80 -15.78 -17.15
CA SER A 68 -11.98 -15.86 -18.36
C SER A 68 -12.83 -15.84 -19.63
N TRP A 69 -12.39 -15.08 -20.64
CA TRP A 69 -12.99 -15.07 -21.99
C TRP A 69 -13.06 -16.47 -22.62
N GLY A 70 -12.06 -17.32 -22.37
CA GLY A 70 -12.05 -18.70 -22.88
C GLY A 70 -13.13 -19.58 -22.24
N PHE A 71 -13.40 -19.40 -20.94
CA PHE A 71 -14.46 -20.12 -20.25
C PHE A 71 -15.84 -19.72 -20.78
N ILE A 72 -16.07 -18.41 -20.98
CA ILE A 72 -17.34 -17.89 -21.53
C ILE A 72 -17.63 -18.51 -22.89
N ILE A 73 -16.65 -18.52 -23.81
CA ILE A 73 -16.82 -19.08 -25.15
C ILE A 73 -17.10 -20.58 -25.09
N ALA A 74 -16.31 -21.35 -24.34
CA ALA A 74 -16.50 -22.79 -24.20
C ALA A 74 -17.87 -23.13 -23.58
N PHE A 75 -18.28 -22.40 -22.54
CA PHE A 75 -19.58 -22.55 -21.89
C PHE A 75 -20.73 -22.27 -22.86
N SER A 76 -20.66 -21.17 -23.63
CA SER A 76 -21.64 -20.86 -24.67
C SER A 76 -21.70 -21.93 -25.76
N THR A 77 -20.57 -22.48 -26.20
CA THR A 77 -20.54 -23.57 -27.18
C THR A 77 -21.23 -24.83 -26.66
N VAL A 78 -21.00 -25.20 -25.39
CA VAL A 78 -21.68 -26.34 -24.76
C VAL A 78 -23.18 -26.12 -24.68
N LEU A 79 -23.64 -24.92 -24.31
CA LEU A 79 -25.07 -24.59 -24.26
C LEU A 79 -25.74 -24.69 -25.64
N ILE A 80 -25.12 -24.10 -26.67
CA ILE A 80 -25.62 -24.16 -28.04
C ILE A 80 -25.62 -25.62 -28.54
N GLY A 81 -24.55 -26.38 -28.27
CA GLY A 81 -24.46 -27.79 -28.60
C GLY A 81 -25.56 -28.63 -27.93
N TRP A 82 -25.87 -28.37 -26.67
CA TRP A 82 -26.96 -29.03 -25.94
C TRP A 82 -28.34 -28.73 -26.54
N MET A 83 -28.58 -27.45 -26.89
CA MET A 83 -29.82 -27.02 -27.53
C MET A 83 -30.00 -27.68 -28.90
N LEU A 84 -28.96 -27.70 -29.74
CA LEU A 84 -29.00 -28.34 -31.06
C LEU A 84 -29.19 -29.85 -30.95
N LEU A 85 -28.50 -30.51 -30.01
CA LEU A 85 -28.61 -31.96 -29.82
C LEU A 85 -30.02 -32.36 -29.35
N ASN A 86 -30.63 -31.60 -28.43
CA ASN A 86 -31.98 -31.91 -27.96
C ASN A 86 -33.07 -31.54 -28.98
N SER A 87 -32.92 -30.45 -29.72
CA SER A 87 -33.94 -29.97 -30.66
C SER A 87 -33.86 -30.54 -32.07
N ASP A 88 -32.66 -30.76 -32.61
CA ASP A 88 -32.49 -31.18 -34.01
C ASP A 88 -32.30 -32.70 -34.12
N ILE A 89 -31.55 -33.30 -33.19
CA ILE A 89 -31.22 -34.72 -33.22
C ILE A 89 -32.25 -35.52 -32.43
N LEU A 90 -32.34 -35.31 -31.10
CA LEU A 90 -33.17 -36.17 -30.26
C LEU A 90 -34.68 -35.95 -30.45
N ALA A 91 -35.13 -34.74 -30.76
CA ALA A 91 -36.54 -34.49 -31.08
C ALA A 91 -36.98 -35.19 -32.38
N HIS A 92 -36.10 -35.25 -33.39
CA HIS A 92 -36.38 -35.95 -34.64
C HIS A 92 -36.49 -37.47 -34.45
N PHE A 93 -35.76 -38.03 -33.46
CA PHE A 93 -35.84 -39.45 -33.06
C PHE A 93 -36.89 -39.74 -31.97
N GLY A 94 -37.70 -38.76 -31.56
CA GLY A 94 -38.74 -38.93 -30.53
C GLY A 94 -38.20 -39.23 -29.11
N ARG A 95 -36.92 -38.95 -28.84
CA ARG A 95 -36.24 -39.18 -27.55
C ARG A 95 -35.65 -37.91 -26.96
N ALA A 96 -36.28 -36.76 -27.18
CA ALA A 96 -35.86 -35.48 -26.61
C ALA A 96 -35.88 -35.56 -25.07
N PHE A 97 -34.70 -35.49 -24.46
CA PHE A 97 -34.51 -35.52 -23.02
C PHE A 97 -34.87 -34.19 -22.36
N ASP A 98 -34.54 -33.08 -23.04
CA ASP A 98 -34.87 -31.71 -22.62
C ASP A 98 -35.43 -30.93 -23.83
N PRO A 99 -36.70 -31.13 -24.23
CA PRO A 99 -37.31 -30.40 -25.34
C PRO A 99 -37.46 -28.91 -25.02
N TYR A 100 -37.54 -28.07 -26.06
CA TYR A 100 -37.90 -26.66 -25.91
C TYR A 100 -39.18 -26.53 -25.07
N PRO A 101 -39.19 -25.79 -23.94
CA PRO A 101 -38.33 -24.65 -23.59
C PRO A 101 -37.09 -24.92 -22.69
N TYR A 102 -36.53 -26.13 -22.68
CA TYR A 102 -35.28 -26.52 -21.97
C TYR A 102 -35.30 -26.32 -20.45
N ILE A 103 -36.23 -26.96 -19.76
CA ILE A 103 -36.44 -26.80 -18.31
C ILE A 103 -35.23 -27.30 -17.50
N PHE A 104 -34.59 -28.39 -17.94
CA PHE A 104 -33.44 -28.94 -17.22
C PHE A 104 -32.22 -28.01 -17.32
N LEU A 105 -31.94 -27.51 -18.53
CA LEU A 105 -30.87 -26.54 -18.75
C LEU A 105 -31.12 -25.24 -17.96
N ASN A 106 -32.37 -24.77 -17.89
CA ASN A 106 -32.72 -23.59 -17.12
C ASN A 106 -32.49 -23.80 -15.61
N LEU A 107 -32.89 -24.96 -15.06
CA LEU A 107 -32.66 -25.30 -13.66
C LEU A 107 -31.16 -25.35 -13.32
N LEU A 108 -30.37 -25.95 -14.21
CA LEU A 108 -28.92 -26.04 -14.05
C LEU A 108 -28.28 -24.64 -14.06
N LEU A 109 -28.61 -23.81 -15.05
CA LEU A 109 -28.13 -22.43 -15.16
C LEU A 109 -28.49 -21.59 -13.93
N SER A 110 -29.72 -21.70 -13.45
CA SER A 110 -30.20 -21.00 -12.26
C SER A 110 -29.41 -21.40 -11.01
N THR A 111 -29.13 -22.69 -10.86
CA THR A 111 -28.33 -23.21 -9.73
C THR A 111 -26.89 -22.73 -9.80
N VAL A 112 -26.28 -22.73 -10.99
CA VAL A 112 -24.91 -22.22 -11.21
C VAL A 112 -24.84 -20.73 -10.88
N ALA A 113 -25.79 -19.93 -11.38
CA ALA A 113 -25.84 -18.49 -11.12
C ALA A 113 -26.05 -18.18 -9.62
N ALA A 114 -26.89 -18.95 -8.93
CA ALA A 114 -27.14 -18.79 -7.50
C ALA A 114 -25.87 -19.01 -6.66
N ILE A 115 -25.02 -19.97 -7.03
CA ILE A 115 -23.73 -20.22 -6.36
C ILE A 115 -22.67 -19.20 -6.77
N GLN A 116 -22.73 -18.67 -8.00
CA GLN A 116 -21.77 -17.68 -8.49
C GLN A 116 -21.81 -16.37 -7.69
N ALA A 117 -22.99 -15.83 -7.38
CA ALA A 117 -23.09 -14.53 -6.71
C ALA A 117 -22.37 -14.46 -5.34
N PRO A 118 -22.53 -15.42 -4.42
CA PRO A 118 -21.76 -15.47 -3.18
C PRO A 118 -20.26 -15.69 -3.39
N VAL A 119 -19.85 -16.52 -4.35
CA VAL A 119 -18.43 -16.75 -4.66
C VAL A 119 -17.76 -15.47 -5.16
N ILE A 120 -18.44 -14.74 -6.05
CA ILE A 120 -18.01 -13.42 -6.52
C ILE A 120 -17.91 -12.45 -5.35
N MET A 121 -18.93 -12.39 -4.48
CA MET A 121 -18.93 -11.51 -3.30
C MET A 121 -17.82 -11.85 -2.31
N MET A 122 -17.53 -13.13 -2.09
CA MET A 122 -16.40 -13.57 -1.24
C MET A 122 -15.06 -13.19 -1.87
N SER A 123 -14.92 -13.31 -3.19
CA SER A 123 -13.72 -12.88 -3.92
C SER A 123 -13.52 -11.36 -3.85
N GLN A 124 -14.61 -10.60 -4.00
CA GLN A 124 -14.60 -9.14 -3.89
C GLN A 124 -14.25 -8.70 -2.46
N ASN A 125 -14.89 -9.29 -1.44
CA ASN A 125 -14.60 -8.97 -0.04
C ASN A 125 -13.13 -9.24 0.32
N ARG A 126 -12.55 -10.32 -0.25
CA ARG A 126 -11.11 -10.62 -0.10
C ARG A 126 -10.25 -9.59 -0.82
N GLN A 127 -10.57 -9.23 -2.06
CA GLN A 127 -9.82 -8.21 -2.79
C GLN A 127 -9.86 -6.87 -2.06
N SER A 128 -11.02 -6.42 -1.59
CA SER A 128 -11.16 -5.19 -0.81
C SER A 128 -10.38 -5.21 0.52
N ALA A 129 -10.24 -6.38 1.16
CA ALA A 129 -9.40 -6.51 2.34
C ALA A 129 -7.91 -6.37 2.01
N LYS A 130 -7.46 -6.94 0.89
CA LYS A 130 -6.08 -6.76 0.37
C LYS A 130 -5.82 -5.31 -0.01
N ASP A 131 -6.74 -4.69 -0.74
CA ASP A 131 -6.63 -3.28 -1.16
C ASP A 131 -6.55 -2.34 0.05
N ARG A 132 -7.34 -2.60 1.11
CA ARG A 132 -7.28 -1.83 2.35
C ARG A 132 -5.94 -1.99 3.08
N LEU A 133 -5.39 -3.21 3.11
CA LEU A 133 -4.08 -3.46 3.72
C LEU A 133 -2.96 -2.76 2.93
N ALA A 134 -2.99 -2.86 1.60
CA ALA A 134 -2.04 -2.17 0.73
C ALA A 134 -2.08 -0.65 0.94
N ALA A 135 -3.28 -0.06 1.01
CA ALA A 135 -3.44 1.38 1.28
C ALA A 135 -2.87 1.81 2.64
N SER A 136 -3.01 0.99 3.69
CA SER A 136 -2.42 1.25 5.02
C SER A 136 -0.89 1.19 4.98
N LEU A 137 -0.31 0.21 4.28
CA LEU A 137 1.15 0.10 4.11
C LEU A 137 1.73 1.23 3.25
N ASP A 138 1.02 1.64 2.20
CA ASP A 138 1.39 2.79 1.38
C ASP A 138 1.35 4.08 2.20
N TYR A 139 0.33 4.27 3.03
CA TYR A 139 0.26 5.40 3.96
C TYR A 139 1.44 5.41 4.94
N GLU A 140 1.76 4.26 5.55
CA GLU A 140 2.89 4.09 6.47
C GLU A 140 4.22 4.47 5.78
N THR A 141 4.42 4.00 4.55
CA THR A 141 5.61 4.29 3.74
C THR A 141 5.72 5.75 3.36
N ASN A 142 4.60 6.36 2.94
CA ASN A 142 4.56 7.78 2.56
C ASN A 142 4.84 8.68 3.77
N LEU A 143 4.21 8.39 4.91
CA LEU A 143 4.44 9.13 6.15
C LEU A 143 5.92 9.03 6.57
N ARG A 144 6.51 7.84 6.46
CA ARG A 144 7.94 7.66 6.75
C ARG A 144 8.82 8.50 5.83
N ALA A 145 8.55 8.51 4.53
CA ALA A 145 9.30 9.30 3.56
C ALA A 145 9.21 10.80 3.88
N GLU A 146 8.02 11.29 4.23
CA GLU A 146 7.81 12.68 4.66
C GLU A 146 8.63 13.02 5.91
N LEU A 147 8.60 12.16 6.93
CA LEU A 147 9.38 12.35 8.16
C LEU A 147 10.90 12.33 7.91
N ASP A 148 11.38 11.44 7.03
CA ASP A 148 12.79 11.37 6.66
C ASP A 148 13.23 12.64 5.89
N ILE A 149 12.37 13.17 5.01
CA ILE A 149 12.61 14.46 4.31
C ILE A 149 12.71 15.60 5.33
N LEU A 150 11.75 15.73 6.23
CA LEU A 150 11.75 16.78 7.26
C LEU A 150 12.99 16.67 8.16
N ARG A 151 13.38 15.45 8.53
CA ARG A 151 14.59 15.20 9.32
C ARG A 151 15.85 15.66 8.60
N VAL A 152 15.97 15.36 7.30
CA VAL A 152 17.10 15.80 6.48
C VAL A 152 17.09 17.32 6.34
N HIS A 153 15.93 17.93 6.11
CA HIS A 153 15.77 19.39 6.01
C HIS A 153 16.28 20.09 7.28
N HIS A 154 15.81 19.66 8.46
CA HIS A 154 16.28 20.22 9.73
C HIS A 154 17.78 20.04 9.98
N LYS A 155 18.34 18.89 9.56
CA LYS A 155 19.78 18.65 9.67
C LYS A 155 20.57 19.60 8.76
N ILE A 156 20.07 19.85 7.54
CA ILE A 156 20.68 20.81 6.61
C ILE A 156 20.60 22.22 7.21
N ASP A 157 19.45 22.65 7.70
CA ASP A 157 19.28 24.00 8.29
C ASP A 157 20.27 24.21 9.44
N HIS A 158 20.37 23.25 10.35
CA HIS A 158 21.32 23.32 11.47
C HIS A 158 22.77 23.41 10.99
N LEU A 159 23.16 22.63 9.98
CA LEU A 159 24.52 22.67 9.42
C LEU A 159 24.81 23.97 8.68
N VAL A 160 23.82 24.50 7.96
CA VAL A 160 23.92 25.77 7.24
C VAL A 160 24.08 26.92 8.22
N LEU A 161 23.23 27.01 9.24
CA LEU A 161 23.30 28.03 10.29
C LEU A 161 24.66 27.98 11.01
N ALA A 162 25.09 26.81 11.46
CA ALA A 162 26.39 26.66 12.12
C ALA A 162 27.57 27.07 11.21
N ARG A 163 27.44 26.89 9.89
CA ARG A 163 28.45 27.31 8.92
C ARG A 163 28.43 28.82 8.69
N LEU A 164 27.26 29.44 8.69
CA LEU A 164 27.11 30.89 8.59
C LEU A 164 27.73 31.59 9.80
N ASP A 165 27.41 31.12 11.02
CA ASP A 165 27.99 31.65 12.27
C ASP A 165 29.53 31.56 12.24
N ALA A 166 30.07 30.44 11.75
CA ALA A 166 31.51 30.25 11.63
C ALA A 166 32.17 31.14 10.56
N ILE A 167 31.43 31.53 9.51
CA ILE A 167 31.91 32.49 8.50
C ILE A 167 31.88 33.90 9.07
N GLU A 168 30.81 34.29 9.76
CA GLU A 168 30.67 35.59 10.41
C GLU A 168 31.81 35.83 11.41
N ALA A 169 32.06 34.86 12.30
CA ALA A 169 33.16 34.94 13.26
C ALA A 169 34.55 35.10 12.59
N LYS A 170 34.76 34.51 11.40
CA LYS A 170 36.00 34.69 10.64
C LYS A 170 36.11 36.06 9.99
N ILE A 171 35.01 36.61 9.50
CA ILE A 171 34.96 37.96 8.93
C ILE A 171 35.27 38.98 10.03
N ASP A 172 34.66 38.85 11.21
CA ASP A 172 34.91 39.75 12.34
C ASP A 172 36.37 39.69 12.81
N ALA A 173 36.95 38.49 12.89
CA ALA A 173 38.35 38.32 13.24
C ALA A 173 39.30 39.00 12.22
N LEU A 174 38.99 38.89 10.91
CA LEU A 174 39.77 39.57 9.87
C LEU A 174 39.58 41.09 9.91
N ALA A 175 38.38 41.58 10.19
CA ALA A 175 38.10 43.00 10.33
C ALA A 175 38.85 43.63 11.52
N GLY A 176 38.86 42.95 12.68
CA GLY A 176 39.59 43.40 13.88
C GLY A 176 41.11 43.45 13.69
N LEU A 177 41.68 42.51 12.92
CA LEU A 177 43.11 42.53 12.56
C LEU A 177 43.46 43.71 11.63
N GLY A 178 42.53 44.12 10.76
CA GLY A 178 42.70 45.27 9.88
C GLY A 178 42.73 46.60 10.64
N THR A 179 41.95 46.75 11.70
CA THR A 179 41.92 47.96 12.53
C THR A 179 43.16 48.10 13.41
N ASP A 180 43.69 47.00 13.96
CA ASP A 180 44.93 47.01 14.75
C ASP A 180 46.18 47.26 13.90
N GLY A 181 46.20 46.75 12.66
CA GLY A 181 47.29 46.99 11.71
C GLY A 181 47.39 48.47 11.28
N LEU A 182 46.25 49.16 11.15
CA LEU A 182 46.20 50.60 10.85
C LEU A 182 46.59 51.45 12.07
N ALA A 183 46.22 51.04 13.28
CA ALA A 183 46.57 51.75 14.52
C ALA A 183 48.08 51.70 14.82
N LYS A 184 48.77 50.59 14.51
CA LYS A 184 50.21 50.42 14.74
C LYS A 184 51.10 51.07 13.67
N SER A 185 50.54 51.45 12.51
CA SER A 185 51.27 52.07 11.41
C SER A 185 51.17 53.61 11.38
N ALA A 186 50.43 54.22 12.32
CA ALA A 186 50.46 55.67 12.49
C ALA A 186 51.82 56.07 13.11
N PRO A 187 52.66 56.86 12.43
CA PRO A 187 53.93 57.31 13.01
C PRO A 187 53.65 58.23 14.20
N ASP A 188 54.32 57.97 15.32
CA ASP A 188 54.40 58.88 16.47
C ASP A 188 54.91 60.25 15.98
N ALA A 189 54.01 61.21 15.85
CA ALA A 189 54.30 62.59 15.43
C ALA A 189 53.88 63.57 16.52
#